data_AF-A0A1A8LCD5-F1
#
_entry.id   AF-A0A1A8LCD5-F1
#
_cell.length_a   1.000
_cell.length_b   1.000
_cell.length_c   1.000
_cell.angle_alpha   90.00
_cell.angle_beta   90.00
_cell.angle_gamma   90.00
#
_symmetry.space_group_name_H-M   'P 1'
#
loop_
_entity.id
_entity.type
_entity.pdbx_description
1 polymer ?
#
loop_
_entity_poly.entity_id
_entity_poly.type
_entity_poly.pdbx_seq_one_letter_code
_entity_poly.pdbx_strand_id
1 'polypeptide(L)'
;EVEEYKNFRPDDPARKTKALLQMVQQFGVDFEKCIEGSGDQVDTSNLSGGAKINRIFHERFPFELVKMEFDEKELRKEISYAIKNIHGVRTGLFTPDLAFEAIVKKQIIKLKEPCLKCIDLVIQELINTVRQSTNKLDSYPRLREETERIVTTHIRERDSKTKDQVLLLIDIELSYINTNHEDFIGFANAQQRTAANATKKRVMPNQVIRRGWLTINISIMKGGSKDYWFVLTAESLSWYKDEEEKEKKYMLPLDNLKLRDVEKGFMSSKHVFAIFNTEQRNVYKDLRQIELACDTQEDVDSWKASFLRAGVYPEKDQHENEDTMSSGDTVSMDPQLERQVETIRNLVDSYIGIVNKSIRDLMPKTIMHLMINNVCVYFSLSLAACWSSFAAAVDRCCTSDL
;
A
#
# COMPACT_ATOMS: atom_id res chain seq x y z
N GLU A 1 -48.40 17.82 3.50
CA GLU A 1 -47.75 18.95 4.19
C GLU A 1 -48.71 19.86 4.96
N VAL A 2 -49.70 20.51 4.33
CA VAL A 2 -50.64 21.40 5.07
C VAL A 2 -51.57 20.65 6.05
N GLU A 3 -51.95 19.42 5.73
CA GLU A 3 -52.76 18.55 6.61
C GLU A 3 -52.03 18.15 7.90
N GLU A 4 -50.71 17.98 7.85
CA GLU A 4 -49.91 17.69 9.05
C GLU A 4 -49.84 18.90 9.98
N TYR A 5 -49.93 20.12 9.46
CA TYR A 5 -49.89 21.33 10.29
C TYR A 5 -51.22 21.68 10.97
N LYS A 6 -52.34 21.05 10.63
CA LYS A 6 -53.67 21.38 11.19
C LYS A 6 -53.82 21.10 12.69
N ASN A 7 -53.06 20.14 13.22
CA ASN A 7 -53.08 19.77 14.65
C ASN A 7 -51.82 20.23 15.39
N PHE A 8 -51.22 21.34 14.95
CA PHE A 8 -49.95 21.82 15.50
C PHE A 8 -50.09 22.37 16.92
N ARG A 9 -49.63 21.59 17.90
CA ARG A 9 -49.30 22.05 19.25
C ARG A 9 -47.77 22.05 19.39
N PRO A 10 -47.13 23.22 19.59
CA PRO A 10 -45.67 23.32 19.66
C PRO A 10 -45.04 22.55 20.83
N ASP A 11 -45.81 22.29 21.89
CA ASP A 11 -45.35 21.62 23.12
C ASP A 11 -45.77 20.15 23.25
N ASP A 12 -46.29 19.52 22.20
CA ASP A 12 -46.65 18.09 22.24
C ASP A 12 -45.38 17.20 22.27
N PRO A 13 -45.10 16.50 23.39
CA PRO A 13 -43.90 15.65 23.51
C PRO A 13 -43.88 14.53 22.47
N ALA A 14 -45.05 13.98 22.11
CA ALA A 14 -45.15 12.87 21.15
C ALA A 14 -44.67 13.28 19.74
N ARG A 15 -44.83 14.55 19.37
CA ARG A 15 -44.32 15.08 18.10
C ARG A 15 -42.81 15.28 18.12
N LYS A 16 -42.26 15.81 19.22
CA LYS A 16 -40.81 15.98 19.39
C LYS A 16 -40.11 14.62 19.32
N THR A 17 -40.65 13.61 20.00
CA THR A 17 -40.15 12.22 19.93
C THR A 17 -40.24 11.64 18.52
N LYS A 18 -41.37 11.83 17.82
CA LYS A 18 -41.55 11.32 16.45
C LYS A 18 -40.56 11.97 15.46
N ALA A 19 -40.41 13.29 15.49
CA ALA A 19 -39.49 14.02 14.62
C ALA A 19 -38.04 13.57 14.88
N LEU A 20 -37.64 13.46 16.15
CA LEU A 20 -36.32 13.00 16.56
C LEU A 20 -36.02 11.58 16.05
N LEU A 21 -36.98 10.66 16.21
CA LEU A 21 -36.84 9.28 15.75
C LEU A 21 -36.72 9.20 14.22
N GLN A 22 -37.49 10.00 13.48
CA GLN A 22 -37.38 10.08 12.02
C GLN A 22 -36.02 10.61 11.57
N MET A 23 -35.48 11.65 12.23
CA MET A 23 -34.16 12.20 11.90
C MET A 23 -33.03 11.21 12.16
N VAL A 24 -33.10 10.47 13.26
CA VAL A 24 -32.12 9.43 13.60
C VAL A 24 -32.18 8.26 12.61
N GLN A 25 -33.38 7.80 12.27
CA GLN A 25 -33.57 6.75 11.27
C GLN A 25 -33.05 7.18 9.90
N GLN A 26 -33.35 8.41 9.49
CA GLN A 26 -32.86 8.95 8.23
C GLN A 26 -31.33 9.05 8.21
N PHE A 27 -30.72 9.47 9.32
CA PHE A 27 -29.27 9.50 9.47
C PHE A 27 -28.64 8.10 9.29
N GLY A 28 -29.22 7.06 9.89
CA GLY A 28 -28.75 5.68 9.74
C GLY A 28 -28.80 5.20 8.28
N VAL A 29 -29.93 5.45 7.60
CA VAL A 29 -30.11 5.12 6.17
C VAL A 29 -29.12 5.89 5.30
N ASP A 30 -28.90 7.18 5.59
CA ASP A 30 -27.96 8.01 4.83
C ASP A 30 -26.52 7.55 5.02
N PHE A 31 -26.14 7.16 6.23
CA PHE A 31 -24.83 6.59 6.52
C PHE A 31 -24.61 5.27 5.77
N GLU A 32 -25.59 4.37 5.82
CA GLU A 32 -25.55 3.09 5.08
C GLU A 32 -25.41 3.33 3.57
N LYS A 33 -26.19 4.25 3.00
CA LYS A 33 -26.06 4.66 1.58
C LYS A 33 -24.66 5.20 1.25
N CYS A 34 -24.04 5.98 2.14
CA CYS A 34 -22.69 6.51 1.93
C CYS A 34 -21.59 5.41 1.97
N ILE A 35 -21.80 4.37 2.76
CA ILE A 35 -20.85 3.26 2.93
C ILE A 35 -21.04 2.17 1.86
N GLU A 36 -22.27 1.78 1.58
CA GLU A 36 -22.57 0.70 0.62
C GLU A 36 -22.69 1.21 -0.83
N GLY A 37 -22.92 2.51 -1.02
CA GLY A 37 -23.13 3.11 -2.34
C GLY A 37 -24.53 2.86 -2.91
N SER A 38 -25.51 2.48 -2.07
CA SER A 38 -26.89 2.14 -2.44
C SER A 38 -27.83 3.36 -2.55
N GLY A 39 -27.30 4.55 -2.88
CA GLY A 39 -28.07 5.79 -2.98
C GLY A 39 -28.93 5.89 -4.25
N ASP A 40 -30.14 6.43 -4.13
CA ASP A 40 -31.03 6.71 -5.27
C ASP A 40 -30.47 7.81 -6.21
N GLN A 41 -29.59 8.66 -5.67
CA GLN A 41 -28.83 9.67 -6.40
C GLN A 41 -27.34 9.42 -6.17
N VAL A 42 -26.59 9.25 -7.27
CA VAL A 42 -25.14 9.03 -7.25
C VAL A 42 -24.44 10.38 -7.32
N ASP A 43 -23.64 10.72 -6.29
CA ASP A 43 -22.77 11.88 -6.34
C ASP A 43 -21.66 11.65 -7.38
N THR A 44 -21.65 12.48 -8.44
CA THR A 44 -20.66 12.42 -9.53
C THR A 44 -19.47 13.35 -9.29
N SER A 45 -19.53 14.18 -8.26
CA SER A 45 -18.53 15.20 -7.97
C SER A 45 -17.51 14.75 -6.92
N ASN A 46 -17.95 13.96 -5.94
CA ASN A 46 -17.09 13.49 -4.84
C ASN A 46 -17.15 11.98 -4.65
N LEU A 47 -16.03 11.38 -4.25
CA LEU A 47 -15.98 9.97 -3.86
C LEU A 47 -16.73 9.77 -2.52
N SER A 48 -17.61 8.77 -2.49
CA SER A 48 -18.31 8.35 -1.27
C SER A 48 -17.36 7.77 -0.23
N GLY A 49 -17.79 7.74 1.04
CA GLY A 49 -17.05 7.11 2.13
C GLY A 49 -16.70 5.64 1.82
N GLY A 50 -17.67 4.88 1.30
CA GLY A 50 -17.47 3.52 0.83
C GLY A 50 -16.41 3.39 -0.27
N ALA A 51 -16.45 4.27 -1.28
CA ALA A 51 -15.47 4.27 -2.37
C ALA A 51 -14.05 4.57 -1.88
N LYS A 52 -13.90 5.48 -0.89
CA LYS A 52 -12.60 5.79 -0.29
C LYS A 52 -12.09 4.64 0.58
N ILE A 53 -12.96 3.96 1.35
CA ILE A 53 -12.60 2.75 2.09
C ILE A 53 -12.14 1.64 1.13
N ASN A 54 -12.86 1.44 0.01
CA ASN A 54 -12.48 0.50 -1.03
C ASN A 54 -11.06 0.80 -1.58
N ARG A 55 -10.77 2.08 -1.82
CA ARG A 55 -9.43 2.54 -2.22
C ARG A 55 -8.37 2.24 -1.15
N ILE A 56 -8.69 2.41 0.14
CA ILE A 56 -7.78 2.07 1.24
C ILE A 56 -7.44 0.57 1.18
N PHE A 57 -8.43 -0.30 1.03
CA PHE A 57 -8.22 -1.74 1.01
C PHE A 57 -7.49 -2.26 -0.23
N HIS A 58 -7.78 -1.72 -1.41
CA HIS A 58 -7.32 -2.32 -2.67
C HIS A 58 -6.17 -1.57 -3.35
N GLU A 59 -5.94 -0.30 -3.01
CA GLU A 59 -4.81 0.47 -3.54
C GLU A 59 -3.80 0.78 -2.44
N ARG A 60 -4.25 1.40 -1.34
CA ARG A 60 -3.32 1.93 -0.34
C ARG A 60 -2.67 0.85 0.50
N PHE A 61 -3.43 -0.12 1.00
CA PHE A 61 -2.90 -1.16 1.86
C PHE A 61 -1.91 -2.09 1.13
N PRO A 62 -2.20 -2.59 -0.08
CA PRO A 62 -1.22 -3.35 -0.86
C PRO A 62 0.05 -2.54 -1.14
N PHE A 63 -0.08 -1.23 -1.42
CA PHE A 63 1.08 -0.36 -1.58
C PHE A 63 1.91 -0.25 -0.30
N GLU A 64 1.29 -0.11 0.87
CA GLU A 64 2.02 -0.02 2.15
C GLU A 64 2.76 -1.32 2.47
N LEU A 65 2.18 -2.48 2.13
CA LEU A 65 2.85 -3.78 2.25
C LEU A 65 4.08 -3.90 1.33
N VAL A 66 3.96 -3.45 0.08
CA VAL A 66 5.06 -3.47 -0.90
C VAL A 66 6.13 -2.43 -0.57
N LYS A 67 5.75 -1.27 -0.02
CA LYS A 67 6.71 -0.24 0.41
C LYS A 67 7.63 -0.73 1.52
N MET A 68 7.20 -1.70 2.32
CA MET A 68 8.06 -2.37 3.29
C MET A 68 9.06 -3.36 2.66
N GLU A 69 9.03 -3.58 1.35
CA GLU A 69 9.89 -4.57 0.70
C GLU A 69 11.38 -4.16 0.75
N PHE A 70 12.05 -4.79 1.71
CA PHE A 70 13.39 -5.37 1.67
C PHE A 70 14.49 -4.60 0.93
N ASP A 71 15.41 -4.03 1.71
CA ASP A 71 16.78 -3.90 1.20
C ASP A 71 17.35 -5.32 1.01
N GLU A 72 17.38 -5.75 -0.25
CA GLU A 72 17.88 -7.07 -0.66
C GLU A 72 19.29 -7.37 -0.14
N LYS A 73 20.12 -6.34 0.07
CA LYS A 73 21.45 -6.50 0.65
C LYS A 73 21.37 -6.72 2.15
N GLU A 74 20.48 -6.00 2.83
CA GLU A 74 20.24 -6.16 4.26
C GLU A 74 19.68 -7.55 4.58
N LEU A 75 18.69 -8.04 3.82
CA LEU A 75 18.14 -9.39 4.02
C LEU A 75 19.22 -10.47 3.87
N ARG A 76 20.07 -10.38 2.84
CA ARG A 76 21.19 -11.33 2.65
C ARG A 76 22.20 -11.25 3.80
N LYS A 77 22.48 -10.04 4.31
CA LYS A 77 23.33 -9.82 5.48
C LYS A 77 22.71 -10.44 6.74
N GLU A 78 21.41 -10.26 6.96
CA GLU A 78 20.68 -10.85 8.08
C GLU A 78 20.69 -12.38 8.03
N ILE A 79 20.45 -12.98 6.85
CA ILE A 79 20.50 -14.43 6.65
C ILE A 79 21.92 -14.95 6.94
N SER A 80 22.96 -14.27 6.43
CA SER A 80 24.36 -14.63 6.69
C SER A 80 24.67 -14.63 8.19
N TYR A 81 24.27 -13.59 8.92
CA TYR A 81 24.45 -13.53 10.37
C TYR A 81 23.62 -14.59 11.10
N ALA A 82 22.38 -14.86 10.67
CA ALA A 82 21.57 -15.91 11.28
C ALA A 82 22.25 -17.29 11.15
N ILE A 83 22.73 -17.64 9.95
CA ILE A 83 23.46 -18.89 9.71
C ILE A 83 24.71 -18.97 10.60
N LYS A 84 25.56 -17.93 10.57
CA LYS A 84 26.80 -17.89 11.37
C LYS A 84 26.52 -18.01 12.87
N ASN A 85 25.49 -17.32 13.38
CA ASN A 85 25.15 -17.33 14.80
C ASN A 85 24.55 -18.67 15.25
N ILE A 86 23.75 -19.34 14.40
CA ILE A 86 23.22 -20.67 14.71
C ILE A 86 24.33 -21.73 14.70
N HIS A 87 25.30 -21.61 13.79
CA HIS A 87 26.50 -22.45 13.79
C HIS A 87 27.36 -22.24 15.06
N GLY A 88 27.50 -20.98 15.48
CA GLY A 88 28.35 -20.61 16.62
C GLY A 88 29.77 -21.13 16.44
N VAL A 89 30.27 -21.88 17.42
CA VAL A 89 31.62 -22.49 17.40
C VAL A 89 31.70 -23.80 16.61
N ARG A 90 30.58 -24.32 16.08
CA ARG A 90 30.52 -25.59 15.36
C ARG A 90 30.41 -25.36 13.86
N THR A 91 31.00 -26.25 13.05
CA THR A 91 30.73 -26.31 11.61
C THR A 91 29.36 -26.96 11.39
N GLY A 92 28.32 -26.16 11.15
CA GLY A 92 26.96 -26.66 11.02
C GLY A 92 26.74 -27.42 9.73
N LEU A 93 26.28 -28.66 9.85
CA LEU A 93 25.86 -29.50 8.72
C LEU A 93 24.37 -29.30 8.35
N PHE A 94 23.54 -28.87 9.31
CA PHE A 94 22.07 -28.77 9.19
C PHE A 94 21.55 -27.50 9.88
N THR A 95 21.54 -26.38 9.16
CA THR A 95 21.18 -25.03 9.64
C THR A 95 20.17 -24.25 8.79
N PRO A 96 19.78 -24.66 7.57
CA PRO A 96 18.80 -23.91 6.77
C PRO A 96 17.43 -23.69 7.42
N ASP A 97 16.98 -24.60 8.28
CA ASP A 97 15.66 -24.61 8.91
C ASP A 97 15.50 -23.52 9.98
N LEU A 98 16.41 -23.47 10.96
CA LEU A 98 16.39 -22.50 12.05
C LEU A 98 16.64 -21.08 11.54
N ALA A 99 17.54 -20.92 10.56
CA ALA A 99 17.81 -19.63 9.94
C ALA A 99 16.61 -19.15 9.12
N PHE A 100 15.97 -20.05 8.36
CA PHE A 100 14.73 -19.73 7.64
C PHE A 100 13.61 -19.30 8.60
N GLU A 101 13.35 -20.07 9.64
CA GLU A 101 12.32 -19.77 10.63
C GLU A 101 12.55 -18.41 11.31
N ALA A 102 13.78 -18.15 11.77
CA ALA A 102 14.12 -16.89 12.42
C ALA A 102 13.90 -15.68 11.51
N ILE A 103 14.31 -15.79 10.24
CA ILE A 103 14.16 -14.71 9.27
C ILE A 103 12.69 -14.51 8.91
N VAL A 104 11.93 -15.58 8.62
CA VAL A 104 10.49 -15.49 8.33
C VAL A 104 9.74 -14.83 9.47
N LYS A 105 9.94 -15.28 10.72
CA LYS A 105 9.29 -14.67 11.90
C LYS A 105 9.62 -13.19 12.02
N LYS A 106 10.89 -12.82 11.81
CA LYS A 106 11.32 -11.41 11.82
C LYS A 106 10.57 -10.57 10.79
N GLN A 107 10.32 -11.12 9.59
CA GLN A 107 9.59 -10.39 8.55
C GLN A 107 8.08 -10.31 8.82
N ILE A 108 7.47 -11.38 9.32
CA ILE A 108 6.03 -11.37 9.66
C ILE A 108 5.73 -10.33 10.74
N ILE A 109 6.62 -10.13 11.73
CA ILE A 109 6.45 -9.10 12.77
C ILE A 109 6.33 -7.69 12.15
N LYS A 110 7.07 -7.40 11.07
CA LYS A 110 7.02 -6.08 10.42
C LYS A 110 5.65 -5.78 9.81
N LEU A 111 4.83 -6.80 9.50
CA LEU A 111 3.48 -6.62 8.97
C LEU A 111 2.51 -5.94 9.95
N LYS A 112 2.84 -5.88 11.25
CA LYS A 112 2.00 -5.22 12.27
C LYS A 112 1.74 -3.76 11.93
N GLU A 113 2.78 -3.00 11.58
CA GLU A 113 2.68 -1.56 11.30
C GLU A 113 1.74 -1.21 10.13
N PRO A 114 1.91 -1.78 8.91
CA PRO A 114 1.02 -1.46 7.79
C PRO A 114 -0.43 -1.91 8.05
N CYS A 115 -0.64 -3.01 8.80
CA CYS A 115 -1.98 -3.47 9.15
C CYS A 115 -2.68 -2.49 10.11
N LEU A 116 -1.98 -2.00 11.14
CA LEU A 116 -2.52 -0.99 12.05
C LEU A 116 -2.80 0.33 11.35
N LYS A 117 -1.89 0.78 10.48
CA LYS A 117 -2.07 1.98 9.67
C LYS A 117 -3.29 1.89 8.74
N CYS A 118 -3.55 0.72 8.16
CA CYS A 118 -4.74 0.48 7.36
C CYS A 118 -6.02 0.70 8.19
N ILE A 119 -6.06 0.17 9.41
CA ILE A 119 -7.18 0.36 10.35
C ILE A 119 -7.36 1.86 10.66
N ASP A 120 -6.28 2.58 10.97
CA ASP A 120 -6.33 4.00 11.28
C ASP A 120 -6.91 4.84 10.13
N LEU A 121 -6.50 4.54 8.88
CA LEU A 121 -7.04 5.21 7.69
C LEU A 121 -8.54 4.94 7.51
N VAL A 122 -9.00 3.71 7.76
CA VAL A 122 -10.44 3.38 7.68
C VAL A 122 -11.22 4.11 8.76
N ILE A 123 -10.71 4.19 10.00
CA ILE A 123 -11.36 4.93 11.09
C ILE A 123 -11.50 6.41 10.74
N GLN A 124 -10.44 7.02 10.20
CA GLN A 124 -10.49 8.41 9.75
C GLN A 124 -11.59 8.62 8.72
N GLU A 125 -11.70 7.72 7.73
CA GLU A 125 -12.74 7.83 6.70
C GLU A 125 -14.15 7.58 7.27
N LEU A 126 -14.31 6.65 8.21
CA LEU A 126 -15.60 6.44 8.89
C LEU A 126 -16.02 7.67 9.69
N ILE A 127 -15.13 8.29 10.46
CA ILE A 127 -15.42 9.53 11.21
C ILE A 127 -15.78 10.67 10.25
N ASN A 128 -15.07 10.79 9.12
CA ASN A 128 -15.38 11.79 8.10
C ASN A 128 -16.78 11.55 7.49
N THR A 129 -17.13 10.29 7.21
CA THR A 129 -18.45 9.91 6.70
C THR A 129 -19.55 10.26 7.69
N VAL A 130 -19.36 9.96 8.98
CA VAL A 130 -20.30 10.33 10.05
C VAL A 130 -20.56 11.84 10.06
N ARG A 131 -19.50 12.66 10.04
CA ARG A 131 -19.60 14.13 10.01
C ARG A 131 -20.33 14.66 8.77
N GLN A 132 -20.16 14.01 7.63
CA GLN A 132 -20.87 14.38 6.40
C GLN A 132 -22.36 14.03 6.49
N SER A 133 -22.67 12.84 7.00
CA SER A 133 -24.06 12.38 7.19
C SER A 133 -24.81 13.21 8.24
N THR A 134 -24.13 13.74 9.26
CA THR A 134 -24.76 14.57 10.31
C THR A 134 -25.03 16.02 9.88
N ASN A 135 -24.48 16.51 8.76
CA ASN A 135 -24.78 17.87 8.26
C ASN A 135 -26.27 18.09 7.97
N LYS A 136 -27.03 17.02 7.66
CA LYS A 136 -28.48 17.10 7.48
C LYS A 136 -29.24 17.35 8.79
N LEU A 137 -28.57 17.22 9.94
CA LEU A 137 -29.10 17.51 11.28
C LEU A 137 -28.83 18.96 11.72
N ASP A 138 -28.35 19.84 10.83
CA ASP A 138 -28.03 21.24 11.16
C ASP A 138 -29.21 22.04 11.73
N SER A 139 -30.44 21.65 11.40
CA SER A 139 -31.65 22.23 12.00
C SER A 139 -31.76 21.98 13.52
N TYR A 140 -31.00 21.02 14.06
CA TYR A 140 -30.93 20.68 15.48
C TYR A 140 -29.47 20.52 15.97
N PRO A 141 -28.76 21.62 16.26
CA PRO A 141 -27.32 21.60 16.56
C PRO A 141 -26.92 20.71 17.74
N ARG A 142 -27.72 20.70 18.82
CA ARG A 142 -27.48 19.82 19.98
C ARG A 142 -27.65 18.34 19.66
N LEU A 143 -28.61 18.01 18.79
CA LEU A 143 -28.84 16.64 18.31
C LEU A 143 -27.65 16.18 17.46
N ARG A 144 -27.17 17.07 16.58
CA ARG A 144 -26.01 16.82 15.74
C ARG A 144 -24.76 16.50 16.58
N GLU A 145 -24.40 17.37 17.52
CA GLU A 145 -23.22 17.20 18.37
C GLU A 145 -23.27 15.88 19.15
N GLU A 146 -24.43 15.58 19.75
CA GLU A 146 -24.58 14.37 20.55
C GLU A 146 -24.57 13.09 19.69
N THR A 147 -25.14 13.15 18.49
CA THR A 147 -25.08 12.05 17.52
C THR A 147 -23.63 11.79 17.10
N GLU A 148 -22.88 12.83 16.72
CA GLU A 148 -21.46 12.71 16.37
C GLU A 148 -20.64 12.13 17.54
N ARG A 149 -20.90 12.57 18.77
CA ARG A 149 -20.21 12.10 19.99
C ARG A 149 -20.44 10.62 20.25
N ILE A 150 -21.70 10.17 20.27
CA ILE A 150 -22.08 8.76 20.54
C ILE A 150 -21.43 7.85 19.50
N VAL A 151 -21.56 8.22 18.23
CA VAL A 151 -21.04 7.43 17.11
C VAL A 151 -19.51 7.36 17.13
N THR A 152 -18.85 8.49 17.31
CA THR A 152 -17.38 8.53 17.35
C THR A 152 -16.86 7.71 18.53
N THR A 153 -17.58 7.71 19.66
CA THR A 153 -17.24 6.86 20.82
C THR A 153 -17.35 5.38 20.46
N HIS A 154 -18.45 4.96 19.84
CA HIS A 154 -18.63 3.58 19.39
C HIS A 154 -17.56 3.14 18.37
N ILE A 155 -17.22 4.00 17.40
CA ILE A 155 -16.14 3.73 16.44
C ILE A 155 -14.80 3.52 17.15
N ARG A 156 -14.47 4.32 18.16
CA ARG A 156 -13.24 4.17 18.96
C ARG A 156 -13.22 2.88 19.80
N GLU A 157 -14.36 2.46 20.34
CA GLU A 157 -14.45 1.15 21.00
C GLU A 157 -14.24 0.00 20.01
N ARG A 158 -14.73 0.16 18.78
CA ARG A 158 -14.51 -0.80 17.70
C ARG A 158 -13.08 -0.80 17.16
N ASP A 159 -12.40 0.34 17.18
CA ASP A 159 -10.97 0.45 16.84
C ASP A 159 -10.13 -0.52 17.67
N SER A 160 -10.17 -0.39 18.99
CA SER A 160 -9.37 -1.24 19.90
C SER A 160 -9.58 -2.73 19.62
N LYS A 161 -10.85 -3.17 19.55
CA LYS A 161 -11.19 -4.58 19.31
C LYS A 161 -10.72 -5.08 17.95
N THR A 162 -10.71 -4.21 16.93
CA THR A 162 -10.26 -4.59 15.58
C THR A 162 -8.75 -4.69 15.52
N LYS A 163 -8.03 -3.75 16.17
CA LYS A 163 -6.57 -3.81 16.31
C LYS A 163 -6.12 -5.08 17.03
N ASP A 164 -6.76 -5.40 18.15
CA ASP A 164 -6.45 -6.63 18.92
C ASP A 164 -6.65 -7.89 18.06
N GLN A 165 -7.74 -7.96 17.30
CA GLN A 165 -8.00 -9.10 16.41
C GLN A 165 -6.95 -9.21 15.31
N VAL A 166 -6.55 -8.11 14.70
CA VAL A 166 -5.56 -8.10 13.62
C VAL A 166 -4.17 -8.47 14.14
N LEU A 167 -3.80 -8.00 15.32
CA LEU A 167 -2.55 -8.41 15.97
C LEU A 167 -2.55 -9.90 16.29
N LEU A 168 -3.68 -10.45 16.75
CA LEU A 168 -3.84 -11.90 16.95
C LEU A 168 -3.67 -12.69 15.64
N LEU A 169 -4.23 -12.22 14.52
CA LEU A 169 -4.04 -12.88 13.21
C LEU A 169 -2.55 -12.95 12.83
N ILE A 170 -1.79 -11.88 13.08
CA ILE A 170 -0.34 -11.86 12.82
C ILE A 170 0.40 -12.79 13.80
N ASP A 171 0.00 -12.83 15.06
CA ASP A 171 0.60 -13.72 16.06
C ASP A 171 0.31 -15.21 15.76
N ILE A 172 -0.83 -15.52 15.13
CA ILE A 172 -1.13 -16.86 14.60
C ILE A 172 -0.15 -17.24 13.49
N GLU A 173 0.11 -16.34 12.52
CA GLU A 173 1.09 -16.56 11.45
C GLU A 173 2.53 -16.77 12.00
N LEU A 174 2.84 -16.15 13.15
CA LEU A 174 4.12 -16.35 13.85
C LEU A 174 4.20 -17.68 14.61
N SER A 175 3.06 -18.24 15.01
CA SER A 175 3.01 -19.43 15.87
C SER A 175 3.36 -20.70 15.12
N TYR A 176 3.09 -20.76 13.82
CA TYR A 176 3.39 -21.95 13.01
C TYR A 176 3.72 -21.60 11.56
N ILE A 177 4.87 -22.08 11.08
CA ILE A 177 5.30 -21.94 9.69
C ILE A 177 4.89 -23.20 8.91
N ASN A 178 3.88 -23.08 8.05
CA ASN A 178 3.38 -24.20 7.27
C ASN A 178 4.19 -24.43 5.98
N THR A 179 5.23 -25.26 6.07
CA THR A 179 6.08 -25.63 4.91
C THR A 179 5.43 -26.62 3.94
N ASN A 180 4.23 -27.14 4.26
CA ASN A 180 3.45 -28.01 3.37
C ASN A 180 2.42 -27.25 2.52
N HIS A 181 2.42 -25.91 2.58
CA HIS A 181 1.51 -25.08 1.79
C HIS A 181 1.73 -25.27 0.28
N GLU A 182 0.65 -25.36 -0.50
CA GLU A 182 0.70 -25.67 -1.95
C GLU A 182 1.54 -24.67 -2.76
N ASP A 183 1.42 -23.38 -2.45
CA ASP A 183 2.19 -22.30 -3.08
C ASP A 183 3.66 -22.22 -2.60
N PHE A 184 4.06 -23.01 -1.60
CA PHE A 184 5.43 -22.98 -1.08
C PHE A 184 6.35 -23.82 -1.96
N ILE A 185 7.42 -23.20 -2.47
CA ILE A 185 8.33 -23.86 -3.42
C ILE A 185 9.03 -25.11 -2.84
N GLY A 186 9.26 -25.16 -1.53
CA GLY A 186 10.02 -26.20 -0.84
C GLY A 186 11.54 -26.12 -1.07
N PHE A 187 12.32 -26.82 -0.22
CA PHE A 187 13.78 -26.78 -0.23
C PHE A 187 14.41 -27.29 -1.54
N ALA A 188 13.84 -28.34 -2.15
CA ALA A 188 14.39 -28.95 -3.37
C ALA A 188 14.35 -27.99 -4.58
N ASN A 189 13.23 -27.28 -4.76
CA ASN A 189 13.09 -26.32 -5.86
C ASN A 189 13.86 -25.02 -5.61
N ALA A 190 14.04 -24.61 -4.35
CA ALA A 190 14.85 -23.44 -4.01
C ALA A 190 16.33 -23.66 -4.36
N GLN A 191 16.90 -24.83 -4.03
CA GLN A 191 18.27 -25.19 -4.41
C GLN A 191 18.45 -25.30 -5.92
N GLN A 192 17.47 -25.85 -6.64
CA GLN A 192 17.49 -25.89 -8.12
C GLN A 192 17.42 -24.50 -8.75
N ARG A 193 16.64 -23.57 -8.18
CA ARG A 193 16.62 -22.17 -8.63
C ARG A 193 17.96 -21.47 -8.41
N THR A 194 18.65 -21.74 -7.30
CA THR A 194 20.01 -21.23 -7.08
C THR A 194 21.01 -21.79 -8.11
N ALA A 195 20.90 -23.08 -8.45
CA ALA A 195 21.73 -23.71 -9.49
C ALA A 195 21.38 -23.22 -10.92
N ALA A 196 20.11 -22.94 -11.19
CA ALA A 196 19.64 -22.41 -12.47
C ALA A 196 19.95 -20.92 -12.66
N ASN A 197 19.89 -20.11 -11.60
CA ASN A 197 20.28 -18.69 -11.64
C ASN A 197 21.79 -18.49 -11.86
N ALA A 198 22.61 -19.49 -11.53
CA ALA A 198 24.03 -19.50 -11.91
C ALA A 198 24.24 -19.73 -13.43
N THR A 199 23.21 -20.15 -14.18
CA THR A 199 23.34 -20.51 -15.60
C THR A 199 22.32 -19.90 -16.56
N LYS A 200 21.20 -19.30 -16.12
CA LYS A 200 20.22 -18.65 -17.03
C LYS A 200 19.50 -17.44 -16.41
N LYS A 201 19.63 -16.28 -17.06
CA LYS A 201 18.72 -15.13 -16.92
C LYS A 201 17.29 -15.57 -17.28
N ARG A 202 16.31 -15.31 -16.42
CA ARG A 202 14.89 -15.64 -16.65
C ARG A 202 14.31 -14.68 -17.69
N VAL A 203 13.85 -15.24 -18.81
CA VAL A 203 13.04 -14.56 -19.82
C VAL A 203 11.58 -14.56 -19.35
N MET A 204 11.00 -13.38 -19.17
CA MET A 204 9.55 -13.21 -19.01
C MET A 204 8.94 -12.86 -20.38
N PRO A 205 7.69 -13.27 -20.69
CA PRO A 205 7.10 -12.98 -21.98
C PRO A 205 7.07 -11.46 -22.20
N ASN A 206 7.35 -11.05 -23.43
CA ASN A 206 7.65 -9.69 -23.89
C ASN A 206 6.44 -8.73 -23.78
N GLN A 207 5.87 -8.59 -22.59
CA GLN A 207 4.71 -7.76 -22.30
C GLN A 207 5.15 -6.29 -22.19
N VAL A 208 4.45 -5.43 -22.92
CA VAL A 208 4.72 -3.99 -22.90
C VAL A 208 4.13 -3.38 -21.64
N ILE A 209 4.99 -2.74 -20.83
CA ILE A 209 4.65 -2.06 -19.58
C ILE A 209 4.12 -0.66 -19.85
N ARG A 210 4.73 0.06 -20.81
CA ARG A 210 4.34 1.43 -21.17
C ARG A 210 4.79 1.81 -22.57
N ARG A 211 4.02 2.71 -23.20
CA ARG A 211 4.41 3.46 -24.39
C ARG A 211 4.26 4.96 -24.15
N GLY A 212 5.04 5.78 -24.85
CA GLY A 212 4.87 7.23 -24.82
C GLY A 212 6.06 7.99 -25.39
N TRP A 213 5.88 9.30 -25.60
CA TRP A 213 6.96 10.19 -26.03
C TRP A 213 7.90 10.53 -24.88
N LEU A 214 9.20 10.53 -25.18
CA LEU A 214 10.25 11.07 -24.31
C LEU A 214 11.29 11.78 -25.17
N THR A 215 11.89 12.83 -24.63
CA THR A 215 13.01 13.53 -25.25
C THR A 215 14.33 12.92 -24.76
N ILE A 216 15.21 12.48 -25.67
CA ILE A 216 16.60 12.14 -25.29
C ILE A 216 17.43 13.42 -25.39
N ASN A 217 18.02 13.84 -24.27
CA ASN A 217 19.01 14.91 -24.23
C ASN A 217 20.39 14.33 -24.55
N ILE A 218 20.94 14.68 -25.72
CA ILE A 218 22.31 14.37 -26.09
C ILE A 218 23.07 15.70 -26.13
N SER A 219 24.31 15.72 -25.62
CA SER A 219 25.19 16.90 -25.62
C SER A 219 25.17 17.61 -26.98
N ILE A 220 25.17 18.95 -26.97
CA ILE A 220 25.04 19.80 -28.17
C ILE A 220 26.04 19.42 -29.27
N MET A 221 27.25 18.95 -28.92
CA MET A 221 28.28 18.50 -29.87
C MET A 221 27.96 17.18 -30.60
N LYS A 222 26.95 16.42 -30.17
CA LYS A 222 26.61 15.07 -30.67
C LYS A 222 25.18 14.94 -31.24
N GLY A 223 24.48 16.06 -31.45
CA GLY A 223 23.23 16.07 -32.23
C GLY A 223 21.98 16.62 -31.55
N GLY A 224 22.11 17.27 -30.39
CA GLY A 224 21.02 17.98 -29.70
C GLY A 224 19.97 17.08 -29.04
N SER A 225 18.94 17.70 -28.46
CA SER A 225 17.77 16.99 -27.91
C SER A 225 16.82 16.56 -29.01
N LYS A 226 16.31 15.33 -28.93
CA LYS A 226 15.37 14.77 -29.92
C LYS A 226 14.28 13.95 -29.24
N ASP A 227 13.06 14.07 -29.76
CA ASP A 227 11.90 13.31 -29.30
C ASP A 227 11.82 11.97 -30.03
N TYR A 228 11.52 10.92 -29.27
CA TYR A 228 11.31 9.58 -29.77
C TYR A 228 10.09 8.94 -29.11
N TRP A 229 9.49 7.97 -29.80
CA TRP A 229 8.44 7.14 -29.24
C TRP A 229 9.07 5.96 -28.50
N PHE A 230 8.87 5.87 -27.18
CA PHE A 230 9.45 4.84 -26.34
C PHE A 230 8.45 3.73 -26.05
N VAL A 231 8.96 2.51 -26.03
CA VAL A 231 8.24 1.29 -25.64
C VAL A 231 9.07 0.58 -24.58
N LEU A 232 8.54 0.53 -23.37
CA LEU A 232 9.14 -0.13 -22.22
C LEU A 232 8.52 -1.52 -22.05
N THR A 233 9.35 -2.56 -22.05
CA THR A 233 8.97 -3.94 -21.68
C THR A 233 9.65 -4.33 -20.37
N ALA A 234 9.36 -5.53 -19.86
CA ALA A 234 10.05 -6.06 -18.68
C ALA A 234 11.55 -6.31 -18.89
N GLU A 235 12.02 -6.36 -20.14
CA GLU A 235 13.41 -6.72 -20.48
C GLU A 235 14.18 -5.62 -21.20
N SER A 236 13.49 -4.72 -21.90
CA SER A 236 14.16 -3.70 -22.71
C SER A 236 13.38 -2.39 -22.76
N LEU A 237 14.13 -1.30 -22.91
CA LEU A 237 13.63 0.00 -23.35
C LEU A 237 13.98 0.17 -24.83
N SER A 238 12.97 0.17 -25.70
CA SER A 238 13.15 0.43 -27.12
C SER A 238 12.61 1.80 -27.48
N TRP A 239 13.22 2.48 -28.46
CA TRP A 239 12.66 3.72 -29.01
C TRP A 239 12.66 3.75 -30.52
N TYR A 240 11.65 4.42 -31.06
CA TYR A 240 11.30 4.48 -32.47
C TYR A 240 11.24 5.93 -32.93
N LYS A 241 11.32 6.12 -34.26
CA LYS A 241 11.18 7.45 -34.85
C LYS A 241 9.82 8.10 -34.54
N ASP A 242 8.76 7.29 -34.53
CA ASP A 242 7.36 7.70 -34.41
C ASP A 242 6.49 6.56 -33.82
N GLU A 243 5.22 6.87 -33.57
CA GLU A 243 4.19 5.97 -33.02
C GLU A 243 3.87 4.78 -33.93
N GLU A 244 4.26 4.80 -35.20
CA GLU A 244 4.01 3.68 -36.12
C GLU A 244 4.89 2.46 -35.77
N GLU A 245 5.88 2.62 -34.90
CA GLU A 245 6.81 1.58 -34.42
C GLU A 245 7.54 0.82 -35.56
N LYS A 246 7.60 1.40 -36.77
CA LYS A 246 8.22 0.79 -37.97
C LYS A 246 9.74 0.89 -37.95
N GLU A 247 10.27 2.03 -37.50
CA GLU A 247 11.71 2.30 -37.51
C GLU A 247 12.28 2.32 -36.08
N LYS A 248 12.68 1.15 -35.60
CA LYS A 248 13.35 0.99 -34.29
C LYS A 248 14.75 1.59 -34.36
N LYS A 249 15.00 2.64 -33.57
CA LYS A 249 16.29 3.33 -33.51
C LYS A 249 17.28 2.61 -32.61
N TYR A 250 16.81 2.11 -31.47
CA TYR A 250 17.64 1.38 -30.53
C TYR A 250 16.80 0.48 -29.63
N MET A 251 17.45 -0.53 -29.06
CA MET A 251 16.90 -1.40 -28.02
C MET A 251 17.95 -1.51 -26.91
N LEU A 252 17.60 -1.00 -25.73
CA LEU A 252 18.44 -1.01 -24.54
C LEU A 252 17.96 -2.10 -23.59
N PRO A 253 18.74 -3.16 -23.35
CA PRO A 253 18.43 -4.14 -22.30
C PRO A 253 18.43 -3.48 -20.92
N LEU A 254 17.46 -3.82 -20.08
CA LEU A 254 17.30 -3.22 -18.73
C LEU A 254 18.28 -3.79 -17.68
N ASP A 255 19.03 -4.83 -18.03
CA ASP A 255 20.02 -5.45 -17.15
C ASP A 255 21.03 -4.44 -16.61
N ASN A 256 21.21 -4.43 -15.29
CA ASN A 256 22.18 -3.58 -14.59
C ASN A 256 21.98 -2.07 -14.81
N LEU A 257 20.76 -1.64 -15.15
CA LEU A 257 20.44 -0.23 -15.24
C LEU A 257 19.91 0.33 -13.91
N LYS A 258 20.24 1.59 -13.64
CA LYS A 258 19.65 2.37 -12.55
C LYS A 258 19.21 3.74 -13.04
N LEU A 259 18.24 4.31 -12.33
CA LEU A 259 17.79 5.68 -12.53
C LEU A 259 18.59 6.61 -11.63
N ARG A 260 18.85 7.83 -12.07
CA ARG A 260 19.39 8.91 -11.26
C ARG A 260 18.61 10.18 -11.54
N ASP A 261 18.39 10.98 -10.51
CA ASP A 261 17.84 12.31 -10.70
C ASP A 261 18.90 13.27 -11.19
N VAL A 262 18.56 14.01 -12.25
CA VAL A 262 19.44 15.01 -12.84
C VAL A 262 18.91 16.37 -12.43
N GLU A 263 19.75 17.16 -11.78
CA GLU A 263 19.39 18.52 -11.39
C GLU A 263 18.99 19.34 -12.62
N LYS A 264 17.91 20.11 -12.46
CA LYS A 264 17.38 20.96 -13.53
C LYS A 264 18.43 22.01 -13.90
N GLY A 265 19.05 21.86 -15.06
CA GLY A 265 19.97 22.87 -15.60
C GLY A 265 19.27 24.23 -15.73
N PHE A 266 20.00 25.31 -15.41
CA PHE A 266 19.49 26.68 -15.22
C PHE A 266 18.71 27.29 -16.42
N MET A 267 18.65 26.60 -17.57
CA MET A 267 17.96 27.04 -18.79
C MET A 267 16.98 26.00 -19.39
N SER A 268 16.75 24.84 -18.75
CA SER A 268 15.80 23.83 -19.26
C SER A 268 14.44 23.94 -18.60
N SER A 269 13.37 24.08 -19.39
CA SER A 269 11.98 24.02 -18.89
C SER A 269 11.52 22.59 -18.60
N LYS A 270 12.13 21.58 -19.24
CA LYS A 270 11.77 20.16 -19.11
C LYS A 270 12.35 19.51 -17.85
N HIS A 271 11.62 18.53 -17.31
CA HIS A 271 12.01 17.71 -16.17
C HIS A 271 12.81 16.48 -16.64
N VAL A 272 13.97 16.21 -16.04
CA VAL A 272 14.94 15.23 -16.57
C VAL A 272 15.27 14.16 -15.53
N PHE A 273 15.44 12.93 -15.98
CA PHE A 273 16.05 11.84 -15.21
C PHE A 273 17.05 11.09 -16.10
N ALA A 274 18.07 10.48 -15.51
CA ALA A 274 19.07 9.72 -16.24
C ALA A 274 18.94 8.22 -16.00
N ILE A 275 19.31 7.43 -17.01
CA ILE A 275 19.51 5.98 -16.91
C ILE A 275 20.99 5.70 -17.14
N PHE A 276 21.63 4.97 -16.23
CA PHE A 276 23.03 4.61 -16.31
C PHE A 276 23.25 3.12 -15.99
N ASN A 277 24.38 2.56 -16.43
CA ASN A 277 24.72 1.16 -16.15
C ASN A 277 25.62 1.05 -14.90
N THR A 278 25.28 0.16 -13.97
CA THR A 278 26.04 -0.02 -12.72
C THR A 278 27.41 -0.67 -12.91
N GLU A 279 27.62 -1.40 -14.01
CA GLU A 279 28.92 -2.00 -14.38
C GLU A 279 29.81 -1.05 -15.20
N GLN A 280 29.48 0.26 -15.25
CA GLN A 280 30.20 1.28 -16.02
C GLN A 280 30.28 1.02 -17.53
N ARG A 281 29.40 0.18 -18.08
CA ARG A 281 29.27 -0.03 -19.52
C ARG A 281 28.56 1.15 -20.19
N ASN A 282 28.84 1.38 -21.47
CA ASN A 282 28.11 2.37 -22.25
C ASN A 282 26.66 1.93 -22.43
N VAL A 283 25.72 2.83 -22.11
CA VAL A 283 24.27 2.61 -22.21
C VAL A 283 23.77 2.91 -23.62
N TYR A 284 24.31 3.94 -24.27
CA TYR A 284 23.94 4.28 -25.63
C TYR A 284 25.13 4.91 -26.36
N LYS A 285 25.54 4.30 -27.47
CA LYS A 285 26.76 4.67 -28.22
C LYS A 285 27.98 4.70 -27.28
N ASP A 286 28.59 5.87 -27.11
CA ASP A 286 29.73 6.11 -26.23
C ASP A 286 29.33 6.82 -24.93
N LEU A 287 28.03 6.92 -24.64
CA LEU A 287 27.49 7.53 -23.43
C LEU A 287 27.29 6.49 -22.33
N ARG A 288 27.85 6.76 -21.15
CA ARG A 288 27.69 5.95 -19.92
C ARG A 288 26.32 6.13 -19.26
N GLN A 289 25.61 7.20 -19.61
CA GLN A 289 24.25 7.48 -19.18
C GLN A 289 23.45 8.11 -20.31
N ILE A 290 22.13 7.94 -20.29
CA ILE A 290 21.19 8.64 -21.17
C ILE A 290 20.26 9.50 -20.33
N GLU A 291 20.05 10.75 -20.75
CA GLU A 291 19.14 11.68 -20.08
C GLU A 291 17.82 11.72 -20.83
N LEU A 292 16.74 11.45 -20.11
CA LEU A 292 15.37 11.43 -20.61
C LEU A 292 14.60 12.60 -20.01
N ALA A 293 13.97 13.40 -20.85
CA ALA A 293 13.22 14.57 -20.44
C ALA A 293 11.72 14.42 -20.75
N CYS A 294 10.90 14.92 -19.83
CA CYS A 294 9.45 15.04 -19.95
C CYS A 294 9.02 16.49 -19.76
N ASP A 295 7.81 16.82 -20.20
CA ASP A 295 7.30 18.20 -20.11
C ASP A 295 6.79 18.53 -18.70
N THR A 296 6.30 17.55 -17.95
CA THR A 296 5.80 17.73 -16.57
C THR A 296 6.53 16.82 -15.56
N GLN A 297 6.51 17.21 -14.27
CA GLN A 297 7.03 16.37 -13.19
C GLN A 297 6.20 15.08 -13.03
N GLU A 298 4.88 15.16 -13.23
CA GLU A 298 3.98 14.01 -13.15
C GLU A 298 4.34 12.95 -14.19
N ASP A 299 4.71 13.37 -15.41
CA ASP A 299 5.17 12.44 -16.45
C ASP A 299 6.47 11.74 -16.05
N VAL A 300 7.43 12.48 -15.46
CA VAL A 300 8.67 11.89 -14.94
C VAL A 300 8.37 10.83 -13.89
N ASP A 301 7.53 11.15 -12.91
CA ASP A 301 7.18 10.22 -11.83
C ASP A 301 6.44 8.99 -12.36
N SER A 302 5.56 9.20 -13.33
CA SER A 302 4.82 8.14 -14.02
C SER A 302 5.73 7.22 -14.85
N TRP A 303 6.75 7.78 -15.51
CA TRP A 303 7.78 7.02 -16.22
C TRP A 303 8.70 6.27 -15.27
N LYS A 304 9.18 6.90 -14.19
CA LYS A 304 9.95 6.24 -13.12
C LYS A 304 9.18 5.07 -12.52
N ALA A 305 7.88 5.23 -12.23
CA ALA A 305 7.01 4.14 -11.78
C ALA A 305 6.93 2.98 -12.78
N SER A 306 7.04 3.29 -14.08
CA SER A 306 7.03 2.26 -15.13
C SER A 306 8.37 1.53 -15.22
N PHE A 307 9.50 2.24 -15.09
CA PHE A 307 10.83 1.63 -14.97
C PHE A 307 10.98 0.77 -13.71
N LEU A 308 10.40 1.20 -12.59
CA LEU A 308 10.34 0.40 -11.37
C LEU A 308 9.61 -0.92 -11.57
N ARG A 309 8.46 -0.90 -12.26
CA ARG A 309 7.75 -2.12 -12.67
C ARG A 309 8.57 -3.02 -13.59
N ALA A 310 9.51 -2.45 -14.32
CA ALA A 310 10.45 -3.17 -15.19
C ALA A 310 11.75 -3.59 -14.47
N GLY A 311 11.87 -3.37 -13.15
CA GLY A 311 13.03 -3.75 -12.35
C GLY A 311 14.21 -2.77 -12.39
N VAL A 312 14.01 -1.54 -12.89
CA VAL A 312 15.04 -0.48 -12.91
C VAL A 312 14.77 0.50 -11.77
N TYR A 313 15.67 0.54 -10.79
CA TYR A 313 15.49 1.29 -9.55
C TYR A 313 16.31 2.59 -9.51
N PRO A 314 15.85 3.64 -8.83
CA PRO A 314 16.64 4.84 -8.57
C PRO A 314 17.86 4.54 -7.71
N GLU A 315 18.94 5.25 -7.99
CA GLU A 315 20.11 5.33 -7.14
C GLU A 315 19.72 6.04 -5.85
N LYS A 316 20.02 5.41 -4.70
CA LYS A 316 19.84 6.05 -3.40
C LYS A 316 20.92 7.12 -3.27
N ASP A 317 20.54 8.35 -2.93
CA ASP A 317 21.51 9.39 -2.54
C ASP A 317 22.38 8.85 -1.42
N GLN A 318 23.64 8.56 -1.74
CA GLN A 318 24.68 8.37 -0.76
C GLN A 318 25.04 9.76 -0.26
N HIS A 319 24.24 10.31 0.65
CA HIS A 319 24.75 11.33 1.53
C HIS A 319 25.80 10.66 2.43
N GLU A 320 27.04 11.08 2.19
CA GLU A 320 28.27 10.74 2.90
C GLU A 320 28.03 10.61 4.43
N ASN A 321 27.98 9.37 4.90
CA ASN A 321 28.43 9.01 6.24
C ASN A 321 29.64 8.10 6.03
N GLU A 322 30.74 8.72 5.60
CA GLU A 322 32.02 8.04 5.37
C GLU A 322 32.88 7.91 6.63
N ASP A 323 32.44 8.42 7.78
CA ASP A 323 33.14 8.23 9.04
C ASP A 323 32.43 7.20 9.92
N THR A 324 33.15 6.12 10.24
CA THR A 324 32.78 4.98 11.11
C THR A 324 32.24 3.70 10.46
N MET A 325 32.76 3.30 9.29
CA MET A 325 32.72 1.87 8.94
C MET A 325 34.13 1.33 8.73
N SER A 326 34.61 0.58 9.72
CA SER A 326 35.86 -0.15 9.67
C SER A 326 35.96 -0.98 8.38
N SER A 327 36.94 -0.61 7.55
CA SER A 327 37.37 -1.27 6.32
C SER A 327 38.04 -2.62 6.63
N GLY A 328 37.28 -3.55 7.21
CA GLY A 328 37.77 -4.87 7.63
C GLY A 328 36.92 -6.07 7.18
N ASP A 329 35.66 -5.87 6.80
CA ASP A 329 34.73 -6.98 6.53
C ASP A 329 34.31 -7.13 5.05
N THR A 330 35.21 -6.81 4.12
CA THR A 330 35.21 -7.49 2.80
C THR A 330 35.79 -8.89 2.96
N VAL A 331 35.21 -9.68 3.86
CA VAL A 331 35.50 -11.11 3.97
C VAL A 331 34.95 -11.75 2.70
N SER A 332 35.85 -12.26 1.86
CA SER A 332 35.54 -13.25 0.83
C SER A 332 34.51 -14.23 1.39
N MET A 333 33.25 -14.13 0.96
CA MET A 333 32.23 -15.04 1.46
C MET A 333 32.56 -16.45 0.97
N ASP A 334 32.53 -17.41 1.89
CA ASP A 334 32.66 -18.83 1.57
C ASP A 334 31.58 -19.21 0.52
N PRO A 335 31.94 -19.78 -0.65
CA PRO A 335 30.99 -20.18 -1.68
C PRO A 335 29.84 -21.07 -1.17
N GLN A 336 30.07 -21.83 -0.10
CA GLN A 336 29.03 -22.65 0.54
C GLN A 336 28.01 -21.79 1.30
N LEU A 337 28.47 -20.74 2.00
CA LEU A 337 27.61 -19.80 2.72
C LEU A 337 26.75 -18.99 1.75
N GLU A 338 27.33 -18.52 0.63
CA GLU A 338 26.56 -17.77 -0.39
C GLU A 338 25.39 -18.58 -0.94
N ARG A 339 25.61 -19.87 -1.23
CA ARG A 339 24.54 -20.78 -1.70
C ARG A 339 23.45 -20.99 -0.65
N GLN A 340 23.84 -21.13 0.62
CA GLN A 340 22.88 -21.26 1.72
C GLN A 340 22.06 -19.98 1.89
N VAL A 341 22.71 -18.81 1.86
CA VAL A 341 22.04 -17.51 1.94
C VAL A 341 21.02 -17.38 0.81
N GLU A 342 21.39 -17.69 -0.43
CA GLU A 342 20.48 -17.57 -1.56
C GLU A 342 19.33 -18.60 -1.51
N THR A 343 19.59 -19.82 -1.03
CA THR A 343 18.53 -20.83 -0.82
C THR A 343 17.51 -20.33 0.19
N ILE A 344 17.97 -19.85 1.35
CA ILE A 344 17.08 -19.32 2.40
C ILE A 344 16.34 -18.09 1.90
N ARG A 345 17.00 -17.18 1.18
CA ARG A 345 16.37 -15.98 0.58
C ARG A 345 15.17 -16.38 -0.29
N ASN A 346 15.35 -17.34 -1.19
CA ASN A 346 14.28 -17.83 -2.06
C ASN A 346 13.12 -18.46 -1.29
N LEU A 347 13.41 -19.18 -0.18
CA LEU A 347 12.38 -19.75 0.68
C LEU A 347 11.63 -18.67 1.45
N VAL A 348 12.34 -17.68 2.00
CA VAL A 348 11.76 -16.54 2.72
C VAL A 348 10.83 -15.77 1.77
N ASP A 349 11.27 -15.41 0.58
CA ASP A 349 10.43 -14.74 -0.43
C ASP A 349 9.17 -15.53 -0.74
N SER A 350 9.31 -16.84 -0.96
CA SER A 350 8.19 -17.71 -1.27
C SER A 350 7.18 -17.74 -0.12
N TYR A 351 7.64 -17.87 1.12
CA TYR A 351 6.76 -17.96 2.28
C TYR A 351 6.11 -16.61 2.61
N ILE A 352 6.88 -15.52 2.62
CA ILE A 352 6.36 -14.17 2.83
C ILE A 352 5.37 -13.77 1.74
N GLY A 353 5.57 -14.22 0.49
CA GLY A 353 4.59 -14.06 -0.57
C GLY A 353 3.23 -14.69 -0.25
N ILE A 354 3.21 -15.86 0.39
CA ILE A 354 1.98 -16.55 0.84
C ILE A 354 1.31 -15.76 1.97
N VAL A 355 2.08 -15.40 3.01
CA VAL A 355 1.56 -14.61 4.15
C VAL A 355 0.99 -13.27 3.67
N ASN A 356 1.69 -12.58 2.75
CA ASN A 356 1.20 -11.32 2.17
C ASN A 356 -0.10 -11.50 1.36
N LYS A 357 -0.32 -12.64 0.70
CA LYS A 357 -1.64 -12.95 0.08
C LYS A 357 -2.71 -13.14 1.15
N SER A 358 -2.43 -13.94 2.18
CA SER A 358 -3.35 -14.20 3.31
C SER A 358 -3.78 -12.90 4.00
N ILE A 359 -2.81 -12.07 4.40
CA ILE A 359 -3.05 -10.80 5.10
C ILE A 359 -3.82 -9.80 4.21
N ARG A 360 -3.51 -9.71 2.90
CA ARG A 360 -4.25 -8.84 1.98
C ARG A 360 -5.73 -9.21 1.84
N ASP A 361 -6.07 -10.49 2.01
CA ASP A 361 -7.44 -10.97 1.95
C ASP A 361 -8.16 -10.84 3.31
N LEU A 362 -7.51 -11.25 4.40
CA LEU A 362 -8.11 -11.27 5.74
C LEU A 362 -8.28 -9.88 6.35
N MET A 363 -7.41 -8.92 6.04
CA MET A 363 -7.46 -7.58 6.62
C MET A 363 -8.74 -6.82 6.28
N PRO A 364 -9.13 -6.64 4.99
CA PRO A 364 -10.39 -6.01 4.65
C PRO A 364 -11.59 -6.72 5.28
N LYS A 365 -11.61 -8.07 5.28
CA LYS A 365 -12.71 -8.87 5.86
C LYS A 365 -12.86 -8.62 7.36
N THR A 366 -11.75 -8.56 8.08
CA THR A 366 -11.73 -8.33 9.53
C THR A 366 -12.26 -6.94 9.87
N ILE A 367 -11.79 -5.91 9.15
CA ILE A 367 -12.24 -4.52 9.35
C ILE A 367 -13.71 -4.36 8.96
N MET A 368 -14.13 -4.94 7.83
CA MET A 368 -15.54 -4.94 7.41
C MET A 368 -16.43 -5.55 8.48
N HIS A 369 -16.09 -6.73 8.99
CA HIS A 369 -16.92 -7.44 9.95
C HIS A 369 -16.94 -6.76 11.34
N LEU A 370 -15.77 -6.45 11.89
CA LEU A 370 -15.65 -5.98 13.27
C LEU A 370 -15.88 -4.47 13.43
N MET A 371 -15.69 -3.69 12.37
CA MET A 371 -15.81 -2.24 12.44
C MET A 371 -17.01 -1.76 11.63
N ILE A 372 -16.98 -1.91 10.30
CA ILE A 372 -17.95 -1.27 9.40
C ILE A 372 -19.35 -1.85 9.61
N ASN A 373 -19.51 -3.17 9.46
CA ASN A 373 -20.80 -3.84 9.65
C ASN A 373 -21.31 -3.67 11.08
N ASN A 374 -20.42 -3.70 12.08
CA ASN A 374 -20.83 -3.49 13.46
C ASN A 374 -21.36 -2.07 13.71
N VAL A 375 -20.72 -1.06 13.12
CA VAL A 375 -21.17 0.33 13.17
C VAL A 375 -22.50 0.49 12.42
N CYS A 376 -22.65 -0.09 11.23
CA CYS A 376 -23.93 -0.09 10.50
C CYS A 376 -25.06 -0.74 11.31
N VAL A 377 -24.82 -1.91 11.90
CA VAL A 377 -25.82 -2.59 12.75
C VAL A 377 -26.15 -1.78 14.00
N TYR A 378 -25.16 -1.12 14.61
CA TYR A 378 -25.38 -0.22 15.72
C TYR A 378 -26.31 0.94 15.35
N PHE A 379 -26.20 1.46 14.11
CA PHE A 379 -27.14 2.44 13.59
C PHE A 379 -28.57 1.91 13.44
N SER A 380 -28.72 0.72 12.86
CA SER A 380 -30.04 0.16 12.56
C SER A 380 -30.80 -0.33 13.80
N LEU A 381 -30.11 -0.84 14.82
CA LEU A 381 -30.75 -1.48 15.99
C LEU A 381 -30.60 -0.67 17.28
N SER A 382 -29.40 -0.15 17.54
CA SER A 382 -29.05 0.40 18.85
C SER A 382 -29.30 1.91 18.94
N LEU A 383 -29.12 2.67 17.86
CA LEU A 383 -29.42 4.11 17.87
C LEU A 383 -30.91 4.34 18.15
N ALA A 384 -31.83 3.60 17.52
CA ALA A 384 -33.26 3.72 17.78
C ALA A 384 -33.63 3.41 19.24
N ALA A 385 -33.03 2.39 19.85
CA ALA A 385 -33.29 2.00 21.24
C ALA A 385 -32.64 2.95 22.26
N CYS A 386 -31.39 3.35 22.02
CA CYS A 386 -30.67 4.32 22.84
C CYS A 386 -31.36 5.70 22.78
N TRP A 387 -31.86 6.10 21.61
CA TRP A 387 -32.64 7.33 21.43
C TRP A 387 -34.06 7.25 21.99
N SER A 388 -34.70 6.08 22.06
CA SER A 388 -35.97 5.94 22.78
C SER A 388 -35.78 6.21 24.29
N SER A 389 -34.68 5.72 24.85
CA SER A 389 -34.29 5.96 26.25
C SER A 389 -33.80 7.40 26.47
N PHE A 390 -33.07 7.96 25.50
CA PHE A 390 -32.55 9.33 25.55
C PHE A 390 -33.64 10.38 25.28
N ALA A 391 -34.60 10.13 24.39
CA ALA A 391 -35.77 10.99 24.22
C ALA A 391 -36.56 11.08 25.53
N ALA A 392 -36.71 9.97 26.26
CA ALA A 392 -37.30 9.97 27.60
C ALA A 392 -36.41 10.69 28.65
N ALA A 393 -35.11 10.81 28.44
CA ALA A 393 -34.19 11.57 29.31
C ALA A 393 -34.14 13.07 28.96
N VAL A 394 -34.17 13.42 27.68
CA VAL A 394 -34.25 14.79 27.17
C VAL A 394 -35.61 15.40 27.48
N ASP A 395 -36.70 14.64 27.41
CA ASP A 395 -38.03 15.11 27.82
C ASP A 395 -38.05 15.43 29.33
N ARG A 396 -37.26 14.70 30.15
CA ARG A 396 -37.02 15.01 31.57
C ARG A 396 -36.14 16.24 31.81
N CYS A 397 -35.13 16.47 30.98
CA CYS A 397 -34.27 17.67 31.08
C CYS A 397 -34.93 18.93 30.50
N CYS A 398 -35.81 18.81 29.50
CA CYS A 398 -36.56 19.93 28.93
C CYS A 398 -37.78 20.33 29.79
N THR A 399 -38.22 19.49 30.71
CA THR A 399 -39.27 19.82 31.69
C THR A 399 -38.73 20.41 33.00
N SER A 400 -37.41 20.39 33.23
CA SER A 400 -36.77 20.94 34.44
C SER A 400 -36.37 22.43 34.35
N ASP A 401 -36.59 23.09 33.20
CA ASP A 401 -36.37 24.53 33.00
C ASP A 401 -37.68 25.31 32.80
N LEU A 402 -38.76 24.93 33.51
CA LEU A 402 -40.03 25.66 33.58
C LEU A 402 -40.41 26.02 35.01
#